data_AF-A0A535MMI1-F1
#
_entry.id   AF-A0A535MMI1-F1
#
_cell.length_a   1.000
_cell.length_b   1.000
_cell.length_c   1.000
_cell.angle_alpha   90.00
_cell.angle_beta   90.00
_cell.angle_gamma   90.00
#
_symmetry.space_group_name_H-M   'P 1'
#
loop_
_entity.id
_entity.type
_entity.pdbx_description
1 polymer ?
#
loop_
_entity_poly.entity_id
_entity_poly.type
_entity_poly.pdbx_seq_one_letter_code
_entity_poly.pdbx_strand_id
1 'polypeptide(L)'
;MRVTGNAESSLVFTAPHSVRALRATEEWRADYGTGGLAECLAEAMGGLAVTAWGRQTGNANRDLEAGPFKVELERRLRPGTLVVDLHGMRDEWGPDLIIGLGPSSDDRSRKLAAALRACGLAVALGPPFDACHPGTITAFVQRSGGCALQIEVASRRRRPRTVPEPAAELGAALLKALR
;
A
#
# COMPACT_ATOMS: atom_id res chain seq x y z
N MET A 1 -6.90 3.19 13.49
CA MET A 1 -5.75 2.50 12.88
C MET A 1 -5.41 1.26 13.70
N ARG A 2 -4.74 0.30 13.09
CA ARG A 2 -4.27 -0.94 13.71
C ARG A 2 -2.84 -1.19 13.28
N VAL A 3 -2.02 -1.66 14.21
CA VAL A 3 -0.62 -2.03 13.97
C VAL A 3 -0.45 -3.50 14.33
N THR A 4 0.15 -4.31 13.44
CA THR A 4 0.34 -5.76 13.63
C THR A 4 1.68 -6.22 13.07
N GLY A 5 2.23 -7.32 13.58
CA GLY A 5 3.51 -7.87 13.12
C GLY A 5 4.72 -7.40 13.93
N ASN A 6 5.90 -7.48 13.33
CA ASN A 6 7.18 -7.22 14.00
C ASN A 6 7.52 -5.73 13.95
N ALA A 7 7.43 -5.05 15.10
CA ALA A 7 7.69 -3.62 15.20
C ALA A 7 9.10 -3.21 14.76
N GLU A 8 10.10 -4.10 14.88
CA GLU A 8 11.51 -3.83 14.52
C GLU A 8 11.83 -4.15 13.06
N SER A 9 10.86 -4.61 12.27
CA SER A 9 11.08 -4.94 10.87
C SER A 9 11.33 -3.69 10.01
N SER A 10 12.25 -3.80 9.07
CA SER A 10 12.50 -2.78 8.04
C SER A 10 11.55 -2.92 6.84
N LEU A 11 10.60 -3.85 6.86
CA LEU A 11 9.58 -4.02 5.83
C LEU A 11 8.21 -3.68 6.43
N VAL A 12 7.61 -2.60 5.95
CA VAL A 12 6.34 -2.08 6.45
C VAL A 12 5.30 -2.09 5.34
N PHE A 13 4.13 -2.63 5.61
CA PHE A 13 2.98 -2.61 4.71
C PHE A 13 1.94 -1.61 5.22
N THR A 14 1.47 -0.72 4.37
CA THR A 14 0.43 0.25 4.72
C THR A 14 -0.84 0.03 3.91
N ALA A 15 -1.99 0.31 4.51
CA ALA A 15 -3.28 0.31 3.82
C ALA A 15 -4.17 1.42 4.42
N PRO A 16 -3.96 2.69 4.04
CA PRO A 16 -4.65 3.83 4.65
C PRO A 16 -6.14 3.92 4.32
N HIS A 17 -6.60 3.24 3.26
CA HIS A 17 -7.99 3.26 2.77
C HIS A 17 -8.72 1.92 2.98
N SER A 18 -8.20 1.02 3.83
CA SER A 18 -8.77 -0.32 4.05
C SER A 18 -10.20 -0.34 4.62
N VAL A 19 -10.64 0.78 5.21
CA VAL A 19 -11.97 0.99 5.81
C VAL A 19 -12.61 2.26 5.26
N ARG A 20 -13.94 2.38 5.37
CA ARG A 20 -14.65 3.58 4.91
C ARG A 20 -14.18 4.80 5.70
N ALA A 21 -13.99 5.91 4.99
CA ALA A 21 -13.68 7.20 5.59
C ALA A 21 -14.86 8.16 5.38
N LEU A 22 -15.13 8.97 6.40
CA LEU A 22 -16.10 10.06 6.30
C LEU A 22 -15.34 11.37 6.09
N ARG A 23 -15.64 12.04 4.99
CA ARG A 23 -15.35 13.47 4.82
C ARG A 23 -16.60 14.25 5.15
N ALA A 24 -16.45 15.54 5.47
CA ALA A 24 -17.46 16.43 6.07
C ALA A 24 -18.93 16.23 5.64
N THR A 25 -19.20 15.72 4.42
CA THR A 25 -20.52 15.23 3.98
C THR A 25 -20.48 14.02 3.00
N GLU A 26 -19.32 13.42 2.72
CA GLU A 26 -19.17 12.41 1.66
C GLU A 26 -18.48 11.13 2.17
N GLU A 27 -19.13 9.98 2.00
CA GLU A 27 -18.53 8.66 2.25
C GLU A 27 -17.58 8.29 1.11
N TRP A 28 -16.30 8.11 1.44
CA TRP A 28 -15.33 7.56 0.51
C TRP A 28 -15.35 6.03 0.59
N ARG A 29 -15.42 5.38 -0.58
CA ARG A 29 -15.41 3.91 -0.67
C ARG A 29 -14.08 3.38 -0.13
N ALA A 30 -14.17 2.31 0.64
CA ALA A 30 -12.99 1.62 1.13
C ALA A 30 -12.31 0.82 0.01
N ASP A 31 -11.00 0.72 0.13
CA ASP A 31 -10.17 -0.22 -0.61
C ASP A 31 -10.28 -1.61 0.02
N TYR A 32 -11.49 -2.16 0.00
CA TYR A 32 -11.80 -3.45 0.61
C TYR A 32 -10.77 -4.55 0.30
N GLY A 33 -10.23 -5.17 1.35
CA GLY A 33 -9.26 -6.25 1.23
C GLY A 33 -7.79 -5.82 1.28
N THR A 34 -7.45 -4.53 1.09
CA THR A 34 -6.04 -4.09 1.19
C THR A 34 -5.49 -4.17 2.62
N GLY A 35 -6.34 -3.91 3.63
CA GLY A 35 -5.94 -4.05 5.03
C GLY A 35 -5.59 -5.50 5.42
N GLY A 36 -6.45 -6.45 5.04
CA GLY A 36 -6.17 -7.88 5.27
C GLY A 36 -4.95 -8.35 4.49
N LEU A 37 -4.79 -7.90 3.24
CA LEU A 37 -3.60 -8.19 2.44
C LEU A 37 -2.32 -7.66 3.10
N ALA A 38 -2.33 -6.42 3.60
CA ALA A 38 -1.19 -5.84 4.32
C ALA A 38 -0.81 -6.66 5.56
N GLU A 39 -1.81 -7.05 6.37
CA GLU A 39 -1.61 -7.85 7.57
C GLU A 39 -1.06 -9.25 7.24
N CYS A 40 -1.59 -9.94 6.22
CA CYS A 40 -1.11 -11.24 5.79
C CYS A 40 0.32 -11.19 5.21
N LEU A 41 0.65 -10.15 4.44
CA LEU A 41 2.00 -9.97 3.91
C LEU A 41 3.01 -9.67 5.03
N ALA A 42 2.61 -8.85 6.01
CA ALA A 42 3.43 -8.58 7.19
C ALA A 42 3.70 -9.88 7.96
N GLU A 43 2.69 -10.69 8.22
CA GLU A 43 2.85 -11.99 8.88
C GLU A 43 3.80 -12.92 8.09
N ALA A 44 3.56 -13.09 6.80
CA ALA A 44 4.33 -14.01 5.96
C ALA A 44 5.79 -13.60 5.74
N MET A 45 6.10 -12.30 5.81
CA MET A 45 7.45 -11.75 5.57
C MET A 45 8.18 -11.35 6.86
N GLY A 46 7.58 -11.55 8.04
CA GLY A 46 8.13 -11.00 9.29
C GLY A 46 8.18 -9.46 9.31
N GLY A 47 7.26 -8.83 8.58
CA GLY A 47 7.08 -7.40 8.44
C GLY A 47 6.21 -6.78 9.54
N LEU A 48 5.95 -5.48 9.39
CA LEU A 48 4.98 -4.70 10.17
C LEU A 48 3.84 -4.25 9.25
N ALA A 49 2.60 -4.28 9.72
CA ALA A 49 1.46 -3.69 9.02
C ALA A 49 0.92 -2.49 9.81
N VAL A 50 0.67 -1.38 9.12
CA VAL A 50 -0.08 -0.22 9.63
C VAL A 50 -1.31 -0.02 8.76
N THR A 51 -2.48 -0.37 9.29
CA THR A 51 -3.74 -0.40 8.52
C THR A 51 -4.76 0.56 9.12
N ALA A 52 -5.61 1.13 8.27
CA ALA A 52 -6.75 1.88 8.78
C ALA A 52 -7.72 0.91 9.48
N TRP A 53 -8.24 1.34 10.62
CA TRP A 53 -9.18 0.55 11.42
C TRP A 53 -10.18 1.48 12.09
N GLY A 54 -11.46 1.10 12.03
CA GLY A 54 -12.57 1.92 12.47
C GLY A 54 -12.72 3.20 11.64
N ARG A 55 -13.57 4.11 12.12
CA ARG A 55 -13.83 5.40 11.46
C ARG A 55 -12.55 6.22 11.38
N GLN A 56 -12.21 6.71 10.19
CA GLN A 56 -11.10 7.64 9.97
C GLN A 56 -11.63 9.04 9.60
N THR A 57 -10.92 10.08 10.03
CA THR A 57 -11.12 11.48 9.63
C THR A 57 -9.98 11.89 8.69
N GLY A 58 -10.31 12.58 7.60
CA GLY A 58 -9.32 12.98 6.59
C GLY A 58 -8.95 11.84 5.63
N ASN A 59 -7.96 12.07 4.78
CA ASN A 59 -7.40 11.10 3.86
C ASN A 59 -5.87 11.12 3.90
N ALA A 60 -5.29 10.08 4.48
CA ALA A 60 -3.85 9.97 4.66
C ALA A 60 -3.05 9.93 3.33
N ASN A 61 -3.67 9.65 2.19
CA ASN A 61 -3.02 9.65 0.88
C ASN A 61 -3.26 10.94 0.06
N ARG A 62 -4.00 11.93 0.61
CA ARG A 62 -4.32 13.20 -0.07
C ARG A 62 -4.00 14.42 0.77
N ASP A 63 -4.27 14.36 2.07
CA ASP A 63 -4.07 15.49 2.98
C ASP A 63 -2.57 15.80 3.09
N LEU A 64 -2.24 17.09 3.04
CA LEU A 64 -0.86 17.56 3.12
C LEU A 64 -0.33 17.45 4.55
N GLU A 65 -1.15 17.85 5.52
CA GLU A 65 -0.85 17.73 6.94
C GLU A 65 -0.78 16.27 7.38
N ALA A 66 0.18 15.97 8.27
CA ALA A 66 0.34 14.64 8.82
C ALA A 66 -0.78 14.32 9.83
N GLY A 67 -1.82 13.63 9.37
CA GLY A 67 -2.84 13.08 10.24
C GLY A 67 -2.35 11.87 11.06
N PRO A 68 -3.22 11.29 11.92
CA PRO A 68 -2.84 10.22 12.84
C PRO A 68 -2.16 9.02 12.17
N PHE A 69 -2.59 8.65 10.95
CA PHE A 69 -1.99 7.54 10.21
C PHE A 69 -0.52 7.80 9.84
N LYS A 70 -0.21 8.99 9.32
CA LYS A 70 1.15 9.39 8.96
C LYS A 70 2.04 9.53 10.19
N VAL A 71 1.51 10.09 11.27
CA VAL A 71 2.21 10.19 12.56
C VAL A 71 2.57 8.80 13.11
N GLU A 72 1.65 7.84 13.03
CA GLU A 72 1.96 6.48 13.47
C GLU A 72 2.98 5.80 12.56
N LEU A 73 2.87 5.96 11.24
CA LEU A 73 3.84 5.44 10.28
C LEU A 73 5.24 6.03 10.54
N GLU A 74 5.34 7.34 10.75
CA GLU A 74 6.60 8.05 11.00
C GLU A 74 7.35 7.49 12.20
N ARG A 75 6.64 7.16 13.28
CA ARG A 75 7.23 6.52 14.48
C ARG A 75 7.89 5.17 14.18
N ARG A 76 7.57 4.53 13.05
CA ARG A 76 8.09 3.22 12.64
C ARG A 76 9.16 3.31 11.57
N LEU A 77 9.35 4.49 10.97
CA LEU A 77 10.39 4.71 9.98
C LEU A 77 11.75 4.70 10.66
N ARG A 78 12.63 3.84 10.16
CA ARG A 78 14.04 3.73 10.55
C ARG A 78 14.91 3.75 9.29
N PRO A 79 16.21 4.07 9.38
CA PRO A 79 17.12 3.95 8.25
C PRO A 79 17.01 2.57 7.59
N GLY A 80 16.78 2.54 6.27
CA GLY A 80 16.62 1.30 5.51
C GLY A 80 15.21 0.69 5.53
N THR A 81 14.21 1.35 6.12
CA THR A 81 12.81 0.90 6.03
C THR A 81 12.30 1.02 4.59
N LEU A 82 11.73 -0.07 4.07
CA LEU A 82 10.95 -0.13 2.83
C LEU A 82 9.46 -0.19 3.20
N VAL A 83 8.70 0.81 2.74
CA VAL A 83 7.25 0.88 2.86
C VAL A 83 6.59 0.46 1.56
N VAL A 84 5.69 -0.53 1.64
CA VAL A 84 4.85 -0.97 0.53
C VAL A 84 3.42 -0.52 0.82
N ASP A 85 2.98 0.51 0.10
CA ASP A 85 1.70 1.16 0.33
C ASP A 85 0.60 0.60 -0.57
N LEU A 86 -0.35 -0.11 0.03
CA LEU A 86 -1.37 -0.89 -0.67
C LEU A 86 -2.69 -0.13 -0.78
N HIS A 87 -3.12 0.02 -2.03
CA HIS A 87 -4.36 0.68 -2.41
C HIS A 87 -5.22 -0.18 -3.31
N GLY A 88 -6.47 0.21 -3.45
CA GLY A 88 -7.47 -0.48 -4.25
C GLY A 88 -7.91 0.37 -5.43
N MET A 89 -7.67 -0.12 -6.64
CA MET A 89 -8.25 0.49 -7.84
C MET A 89 -9.50 -0.27 -8.32
N ARG A 90 -10.24 0.37 -9.23
CA ARG A 90 -11.36 -0.27 -9.95
C ARG A 90 -10.83 -1.08 -11.13
N ASP A 91 -11.59 -2.08 -11.55
CA ASP A 91 -11.17 -3.00 -12.61
C ASP A 91 -11.06 -2.34 -14.00
N GLU A 92 -11.79 -1.25 -14.26
CA GLU A 92 -11.83 -0.56 -15.56
C GLU A 92 -10.50 0.08 -15.95
N TRP A 93 -9.54 0.20 -15.02
CA TRP A 93 -8.19 0.65 -15.35
C TRP A 93 -7.42 -0.35 -16.20
N GLY A 94 -7.79 -1.64 -16.20
CA GLY A 94 -7.19 -2.68 -17.05
C GLY A 94 -6.22 -3.60 -16.32
N PRO A 95 -5.03 -3.14 -15.89
CA PRO A 95 -4.04 -3.97 -15.19
C PRO A 95 -4.56 -4.62 -13.90
N ASP A 96 -3.87 -5.66 -13.45
CA ASP A 96 -4.06 -6.23 -12.11
C ASP A 96 -3.42 -5.36 -11.04
N LEU A 97 -2.24 -4.79 -11.36
CA LEU A 97 -1.49 -3.87 -10.52
C LEU A 97 -1.10 -2.60 -11.27
N ILE A 98 -1.15 -1.45 -10.61
CA ILE A 98 -0.47 -0.22 -11.04
C ILE A 98 0.50 0.20 -9.94
N ILE A 99 1.77 0.38 -10.30
CA ILE A 99 2.83 0.72 -9.35
C ILE A 99 3.14 2.21 -9.44
N GLY A 100 3.06 2.90 -8.31
CA GLY A 100 3.49 4.29 -8.15
C GLY A 100 4.84 4.35 -7.44
N LEU A 101 5.84 4.93 -8.09
CA LEU A 101 7.19 5.04 -7.52
C LEU A 101 7.38 6.31 -6.69
N GLY A 102 6.44 7.25 -6.72
CA GLY A 102 6.54 8.53 -6.05
C GLY A 102 7.60 9.46 -6.66
N PRO A 103 7.75 10.67 -6.09
CA PRO A 103 8.63 11.70 -6.63
C PRO A 103 10.13 11.40 -6.50
N SER A 104 10.51 10.55 -5.53
CA SER A 104 11.92 10.34 -5.15
C SER A 104 12.20 8.85 -4.90
N SER A 105 11.91 8.00 -5.89
CA SER A 105 12.20 6.56 -5.80
C SER A 105 13.69 6.26 -5.64
N ASP A 106 14.01 5.13 -4.99
CA ASP A 106 15.37 4.63 -4.83
C ASP A 106 15.56 3.26 -5.50
N ASP A 107 16.76 2.68 -5.37
CA ASP A 107 17.07 1.39 -5.99
C ASP A 107 16.25 0.24 -5.43
N ARG A 108 15.84 0.28 -4.15
CA ARG A 108 15.06 -0.79 -3.53
C ARG A 108 13.63 -0.77 -4.04
N SER A 109 12.99 0.40 -4.07
CA SER A 109 11.62 0.52 -4.60
C SER A 109 11.57 0.22 -6.11
N ARG A 110 12.59 0.63 -6.87
CA ARG A 110 12.72 0.26 -8.30
C ARG A 110 12.94 -1.24 -8.51
N LYS A 111 13.77 -1.90 -7.70
CA LYS A 111 13.97 -3.36 -7.78
C LYS A 111 12.70 -4.13 -7.49
N LEU A 112 11.96 -3.74 -6.44
CA LEU A 112 10.67 -4.35 -6.14
C LEU A 112 9.65 -4.11 -7.27
N ALA A 113 9.60 -2.90 -7.83
CA ALA A 113 8.74 -2.62 -8.98
C ALA A 113 9.10 -3.51 -10.20
N ALA A 114 10.39 -3.73 -10.47
CA ALA A 114 10.84 -4.63 -11.51
C ALA A 114 10.45 -6.10 -11.23
N ALA A 115 10.60 -6.56 -9.99
CA ALA A 115 10.19 -7.91 -9.58
C ALA A 115 8.68 -8.12 -9.74
N LEU A 116 7.87 -7.12 -9.37
CA LEU A 116 6.43 -7.13 -9.57
C LEU A 116 6.05 -7.16 -11.06
N ARG A 117 6.76 -6.44 -11.93
CA ARG A 117 6.51 -6.55 -13.38
C ARG A 117 6.82 -7.94 -13.96
N ALA A 118 7.67 -8.72 -13.29
CA ALA A 118 8.02 -10.08 -13.67
C ALA A 118 7.18 -11.15 -12.92
N CYS A 119 6.16 -10.77 -12.14
CA CYS A 119 5.44 -11.69 -11.26
C CYS A 119 4.35 -12.53 -11.96
N GLY A 120 4.12 -12.32 -13.26
CA GLY A 120 3.10 -13.03 -14.05
C GLY A 120 1.70 -12.40 -14.03
N LEU A 121 1.53 -11.29 -13.30
CA LEU A 121 0.30 -10.48 -13.34
C LEU A 121 0.39 -9.38 -14.43
N ALA A 122 -0.75 -8.83 -14.82
CA ALA A 122 -0.77 -7.62 -15.66
C ALA A 122 -0.38 -6.40 -14.81
N VAL A 123 0.82 -5.85 -15.03
CA VAL A 123 1.36 -4.76 -14.20
C VAL A 123 1.71 -3.55 -15.07
N ALA A 124 1.20 -2.37 -14.69
CA ALA A 124 1.61 -1.08 -15.22
C ALA A 124 2.40 -0.27 -14.19
N LEU A 125 3.12 0.75 -14.68
CA LEU A 125 3.98 1.62 -13.87
C LEU A 125 3.64 3.09 -14.14
N GLY A 126 3.49 3.89 -13.09
CA GLY A 126 3.27 5.33 -13.19
C GLY A 126 1.79 5.73 -13.34
N PRO A 127 1.46 6.68 -14.24
CA PRO A 127 0.10 7.21 -14.35
C PRO A 127 -0.98 6.15 -14.61
N PRO A 128 -2.20 6.33 -14.07
CA PRO A 128 -2.67 7.50 -13.33
C PRO A 128 -2.28 7.52 -11.83
N PHE A 129 -1.65 6.46 -11.33
CA PHE A 129 -1.34 6.26 -9.91
C PHE A 129 0.17 6.23 -9.67
N ASP A 130 0.85 7.29 -10.07
CA ASP A 130 2.31 7.41 -9.97
C ASP A 130 2.82 7.65 -8.53
N ALA A 131 1.90 7.93 -7.61
CA ALA A 131 2.13 8.31 -6.21
C ALA A 131 2.91 9.63 -6.02
N CYS A 132 2.94 10.50 -7.04
CA CYS A 132 3.69 11.76 -7.02
C CYS A 132 3.02 12.88 -6.22
N HIS A 133 1.72 12.79 -5.94
CA HIS A 133 1.00 13.81 -5.17
C HIS A 133 1.62 13.95 -3.75
N PRO A 134 1.97 15.17 -3.27
CA PRO A 134 2.71 15.34 -2.01
C PRO A 134 2.02 14.74 -0.77
N GLY A 135 0.70 14.64 -0.82
CA GLY A 135 -0.12 14.02 0.22
C GLY A 135 -0.07 12.50 0.27
N THR A 136 0.55 11.80 -0.69
CA THR A 136 0.59 10.32 -0.67
C THR A 136 1.47 9.80 0.48
N ILE A 137 1.19 8.58 0.95
CA ILE A 137 2.05 7.89 1.92
C ILE A 137 3.44 7.69 1.32
N THR A 138 3.51 7.28 0.06
CA THR A 138 4.77 7.09 -0.67
C THR A 138 5.61 8.38 -0.67
N ALA A 139 5.04 9.52 -1.09
CA ALA A 139 5.76 10.79 -1.11
C ALA A 139 6.12 11.27 0.31
N PHE A 140 5.27 11.03 1.30
CA PHE A 140 5.55 11.33 2.70
C PHE A 140 6.78 10.56 3.21
N VAL A 141 6.79 9.23 3.04
CA VAL A 141 7.91 8.37 3.48
C VAL A 141 9.22 8.78 2.80
N GLN A 142 9.18 9.07 1.50
CA GLN A 142 10.37 9.49 0.76
C GLN A 142 10.93 10.83 1.26
N ARG A 143 10.07 11.79 1.61
CA ARG A 143 10.51 13.06 2.22
C ARG A 143 11.09 12.88 3.62
N SER A 144 10.63 11.89 4.36
CA SER A 144 11.19 11.50 5.66
C SER A 144 12.48 10.66 5.54
N GLY A 145 13.02 10.47 4.34
CA GLY A 145 14.26 9.73 4.08
C GLY A 145 14.10 8.21 4.04
N GLY A 146 12.85 7.71 3.96
CA GLY A 146 12.54 6.29 3.82
C GLY A 146 12.43 5.83 2.37
N CYS A 147 12.42 4.52 2.16
CA CYS A 147 12.15 3.90 0.87
C CYS A 147 10.65 3.58 0.78
N ALA A 148 9.99 3.90 -0.33
CA ALA A 148 8.58 3.55 -0.54
C ALA A 148 8.18 3.37 -2.00
N LEU A 149 7.12 2.60 -2.21
CA LEU A 149 6.29 2.57 -3.41
C LEU A 149 4.81 2.36 -3.05
N GLN A 150 3.94 2.76 -3.97
CA GLN A 150 2.52 2.48 -3.96
C GLN A 150 2.20 1.29 -4.88
N ILE A 151 1.28 0.43 -4.48
CA ILE A 151 0.71 -0.63 -5.31
C ILE A 151 -0.81 -0.50 -5.28
N GLU A 152 -1.39 -0.12 -6.40
CA GLU A 152 -2.83 -0.12 -6.64
C GLU A 152 -3.27 -1.50 -7.15
N VAL A 153 -4.22 -2.12 -6.46
CA VAL A 153 -4.65 -3.49 -6.72
C VAL A 153 -6.08 -3.50 -7.25
N ALA A 154 -6.28 -4.15 -8.40
CA ALA A 154 -7.59 -4.31 -9.03
C ALA A 154 -8.60 -5.01 -8.08
N SER A 155 -9.87 -4.59 -8.10
CA SER A 155 -10.91 -5.17 -7.24
C SER A 155 -11.09 -6.67 -7.44
N ARG A 156 -10.97 -7.17 -8.67
CA ARG A 156 -11.04 -8.60 -9.00
C ARG A 156 -9.91 -9.46 -8.40
N ARG A 157 -8.85 -8.84 -7.85
CA ARG A 157 -7.69 -9.53 -7.28
C ARG A 157 -7.61 -9.49 -5.75
N ARG A 158 -8.36 -8.62 -5.07
CA ARG A 158 -8.12 -8.33 -3.62
C ARG A 158 -9.25 -8.74 -2.68
N ARG A 159 -10.24 -9.50 -3.14
CA ARG A 159 -11.43 -9.87 -2.35
C ARG A 159 -11.50 -11.38 -2.13
N PRO A 160 -10.73 -11.95 -1.17
CA PRO A 160 -10.60 -13.40 -1.02
C PRO A 160 -11.93 -14.12 -0.68
N ARG A 161 -12.92 -13.41 -0.13
CA ARG A 161 -14.24 -13.99 0.15
C ARG A 161 -15.13 -14.15 -1.09
N THR A 162 -14.86 -13.40 -2.15
CA THR A 162 -15.70 -13.40 -3.38
C THR A 162 -14.94 -13.86 -4.61
N VAL A 163 -13.61 -13.77 -4.61
CA VAL A 163 -12.69 -14.18 -5.68
C VAL A 163 -11.43 -14.80 -5.03
N PRO A 164 -11.55 -15.99 -4.41
CA PRO A 164 -10.46 -16.59 -3.64
C PRO A 164 -9.24 -16.94 -4.49
N GLU A 165 -9.40 -17.52 -5.67
CA GLU A 165 -8.29 -17.94 -6.53
C GLU A 165 -7.49 -16.74 -7.04
N PRO A 166 -8.12 -15.69 -7.63
CA PRO A 166 -7.37 -14.48 -8.01
C PRO A 166 -6.68 -13.77 -6.84
N ALA A 167 -7.25 -13.85 -5.63
CA ALA A 167 -6.63 -13.29 -4.43
C ALA A 167 -5.45 -14.12 -3.92
N ALA A 168 -5.52 -15.44 -4.03
CA ALA A 168 -4.39 -16.31 -3.74
C ALA A 168 -3.24 -16.11 -4.75
N GLU A 169 -3.56 -15.99 -6.04
CA GLU A 169 -2.58 -15.66 -7.09
C GLU A 169 -1.87 -14.34 -6.80
N LEU A 170 -2.62 -13.30 -6.43
CA LEU A 170 -2.07 -12.01 -6.02
C LEU A 170 -1.11 -12.18 -4.82
N GLY A 171 -1.54 -12.86 -3.76
CA GLY A 171 -0.72 -13.07 -2.57
C GLY A 171 0.58 -13.79 -2.90
N ALA A 172 0.52 -14.86 -3.70
CA ALA A 172 1.70 -15.60 -4.14
C ALA A 172 2.66 -14.74 -4.98
N ALA A 173 2.12 -13.93 -5.90
CA ALA A 173 2.90 -13.03 -6.73
C ALA A 173 3.62 -11.95 -5.91
N LEU A 174 2.93 -11.34 -4.94
CA LEU A 174 3.52 -10.35 -4.04
C LEU A 174 4.61 -10.97 -3.15
N LEU A 175 4.36 -12.13 -2.54
CA LEU A 175 5.36 -12.83 -1.73
C LEU A 175 6.60 -13.20 -2.53
N LYS A 176 6.43 -13.63 -3.78
CA LYS A 176 7.57 -13.92 -4.66
C LYS A 176 8.38 -12.67 -4.99
N ALA A 177 7.73 -11.53 -5.22
CA ALA A 177 8.40 -10.29 -5.57
C ALA A 177 9.10 -9.60 -4.38
N LEU A 178 8.65 -9.88 -3.16
CA LEU A 178 9.17 -9.30 -1.91
C LEU A 178 10.35 -10.07 -1.30
N ARG A 179 10.68 -11.26 -1.83
CA ARG A 179 11.83 -12.08 -1.43
C ARG A 179 13.06 -11.74 -2.26
#